data_AF-A0A317C4N7-F1
#
_entry.id   AF-A0A317C4N7-F1
#
_cell.length_a   1.000
_cell.length_b   1.000
_cell.length_c   1.000
_cell.angle_alpha   90.00
_cell.angle_beta   90.00
_cell.angle_gamma   90.00
#
_symmetry.space_group_name_H-M   'P 1'
#
loop_
_entity.id
_entity.type
_entity.pdbx_description
1 polymer ?
#
loop_
_entity_poly.entity_id
_entity_poly.type
_entity_poly.pdbx_seq_one_letter_code
_entity_poly.pdbx_strand_id
1 'polypeptide(L)'
;MNKLTEALFNHQLPADLAASQQLNRQLLELVAQLEQRIAELEDTAGSGSSSRNSSKPPSQDSPEQRAKREKKPKSTRKQGAQPGHQGHQRIRVELSATDEQVHYYPDTQCTC
;
A
#
# COMPACT_ATOMS: atom_id res chain seq x y z
N MET A 1 -14.72 -6.83 21.40
CA MET A 1 -15.91 -5.95 21.30
C MET A 1 -16.01 -5.17 22.61
N ASN A 2 -16.43 -3.90 22.58
CA ASN A 2 -16.65 -3.14 23.81
C ASN A 2 -17.83 -3.77 24.59
N LYS A 3 -17.82 -3.71 25.93
CA LYS A 3 -18.91 -4.26 26.76
C LYS A 3 -20.30 -3.73 26.36
N LEU A 4 -20.35 -2.49 25.86
CA LEU A 4 -21.55 -1.86 25.30
C LEU A 4 -22.03 -2.53 24.01
N THR A 5 -21.12 -2.90 23.11
CA THR A 5 -21.46 -3.61 21.88
C THR A 5 -21.95 -5.03 22.15
N GLU A 6 -21.36 -5.75 23.11
CA GLU A 6 -21.85 -7.08 23.52
C GLU A 6 -23.26 -7.03 24.14
N ALA A 7 -23.55 -6.00 24.94
CA ALA A 7 -24.88 -5.82 25.55
C ALA A 7 -25.98 -5.54 24.49
N LEU A 8 -25.66 -4.79 23.44
CA LEU A 8 -26.60 -4.53 22.33
C LEU A 8 -26.90 -5.78 21.50
N PHE A 9 -25.89 -6.60 21.21
CA PHE A 9 -26.04 -7.81 20.39
C PHE A 9 -26.77 -8.95 21.13
N ASN A 10 -26.78 -8.94 22.47
CA ASN A 10 -27.42 -9.99 23.28
C ASN A 10 -28.88 -9.72 23.65
N HIS A 11 -29.51 -8.68 23.10
CA HIS A 11 -30.92 -8.34 23.33
C HIS A 11 -31.33 -8.21 24.81
N GLN A 12 -30.41 -7.86 25.72
CA GLN A 12 -30.78 -7.50 27.08
C GLN A 12 -31.42 -6.10 27.06
N LEU A 13 -32.75 -6.06 27.06
CA LEU A 13 -33.51 -4.83 27.20
C LEU A 13 -33.28 -4.24 28.61
N PRO A 14 -33.08 -2.91 28.73
CA PRO A 14 -32.97 -2.27 30.03
C PRO A 14 -34.27 -2.49 30.82
N ALA A 15 -34.14 -2.89 32.08
CA ALA A 15 -35.26 -3.26 32.93
C ALA A 15 -36.09 -2.06 33.43
N ASP A 16 -35.50 -0.85 33.43
CA ASP A 16 -36.14 0.37 33.90
C ASP A 16 -35.80 1.60 33.03
N LEU A 17 -36.54 2.69 33.27
CA LEU A 17 -36.37 3.94 32.53
C LEU A 17 -34.99 4.56 32.75
N ALA A 18 -34.43 4.44 33.96
CA ALA A 18 -33.12 5.00 34.31
C ALA A 18 -31.99 4.31 33.54
N ALA A 19 -31.99 2.97 33.47
CA ALA A 19 -31.04 2.20 32.68
C ALA A 19 -31.18 2.52 31.18
N SER A 20 -32.42 2.69 30.68
CA SER A 20 -32.66 3.10 29.29
C SER A 20 -32.09 4.49 28.99
N GLN A 21 -32.26 5.46 29.88
CA GLN A 21 -31.70 6.81 29.73
C GLN A 21 -30.17 6.82 29.82
N GLN A 22 -29.57 5.95 30.64
CA GLN A 22 -28.12 5.81 30.74
C GLN A 22 -27.54 5.19 29.47
N LEU A 23 -28.16 4.13 28.96
CA LEU A 23 -27.76 3.48 27.73
C LEU A 23 -27.86 4.43 26.53
N ASN A 24 -28.94 5.21 26.42
CA ASN A 24 -29.07 6.24 25.39
C ASN A 24 -27.94 7.28 25.43
N ARG A 25 -27.52 7.73 26.62
CA ARG A 25 -26.39 8.66 26.75
C ARG A 25 -25.08 8.05 26.26
N GLN A 26 -24.81 6.81 26.62
CA GLN A 26 -23.61 6.09 26.18
C GLN A 26 -23.60 5.85 24.66
N LEU A 27 -24.77 5.56 24.08
CA LEU A 27 -24.92 5.41 22.63
C LEU A 27 -24.66 6.72 21.90
N LEU A 28 -25.22 7.84 22.38
CA LEU A 28 -25.00 9.16 21.77
C LEU A 28 -23.53 9.56 21.80
N GLU A 29 -22.83 9.29 22.91
CA GLU A 29 -21.39 9.53 23.02
C GLU A 29 -20.59 8.68 22.03
N LEU A 30 -20.93 7.39 21.91
CA LEU A 30 -20.28 6.48 20.96
C LEU A 30 -20.55 6.89 19.50
N VAL A 31 -21.78 7.29 19.18
CA VAL A 31 -22.14 7.80 17.85
C VAL A 31 -21.32 9.05 17.53
N ALA A 32 -21.23 10.02 18.44
CA ALA A 32 -20.43 11.23 18.22
C ALA A 32 -18.94 10.90 17.99
N GLN A 33 -18.37 9.97 18.77
CA GLN A 33 -16.98 9.51 18.57
C GLN A 33 -16.78 8.82 17.21
N LEU A 34 -17.75 7.99 16.79
CA LEU A 34 -17.69 7.33 15.50
C LEU A 34 -17.85 8.31 14.34
N GLU A 35 -18.77 9.26 14.44
CA GLU A 35 -18.96 10.33 13.44
C GLU A 35 -17.68 11.15 13.28
N GLN A 36 -17.05 11.55 14.39
CA GLN A 36 -15.76 12.24 14.34
C GLN A 36 -14.69 11.38 13.68
N ARG A 37 -14.61 10.10 14.01
CA ARG A 37 -13.61 9.20 13.43
C ARG A 37 -13.84 8.97 11.93
N ILE A 38 -15.11 8.88 11.52
CA ILE A 38 -15.49 8.79 10.10
C ILE A 38 -15.09 10.07 9.39
N ALA A 39 -15.40 11.25 9.93
CA ALA A 39 -14.99 12.53 9.34
C ALA A 39 -13.47 12.63 9.17
N GLU A 40 -12.67 12.26 10.17
CA GLU A 40 -11.21 12.21 10.07
C GLU A 40 -10.74 11.25 8.96
N LEU A 41 -11.33 10.06 8.87
CA LEU A 41 -10.99 9.07 7.85
C LEU A 41 -11.40 9.53 6.45
N GLU A 42 -12.58 10.12 6.31
CA GLU A 42 -13.07 10.71 5.07
C GLU A 42 -12.23 11.92 4.64
N ASP A 43 -11.75 12.76 5.56
CA ASP A 43 -10.83 13.85 5.24
C ASP A 43 -9.47 13.31 4.76
N THR A 44 -8.94 12.26 5.41
CA THR A 44 -7.67 11.65 5.00
C THR A 44 -7.76 10.88 3.69
N ALA A 45 -8.90 10.24 3.41
CA ALA A 45 -9.15 9.49 2.18
C ALA A 45 -9.60 10.39 1.01
N GLY A 46 -10.42 11.41 1.31
CA GLY A 46 -10.97 12.40 0.40
C GLY A 46 -9.96 13.48 0.01
N SER A 47 -9.01 13.80 0.90
CA SER A 47 -7.76 14.45 0.49
C SER A 47 -6.97 13.49 -0.37
N GLY A 48 -7.24 13.52 -1.67
CA GLY A 48 -6.52 12.85 -2.73
C GLY A 48 -5.02 13.18 -2.75
N SER A 49 -4.30 12.69 -1.74
CA SER A 49 -2.86 12.55 -1.68
C SER A 49 -2.48 11.48 -2.68
N SER A 50 -2.48 11.86 -3.95
CA SER A 50 -1.79 11.10 -4.96
C SER A 50 -0.30 11.42 -4.83
N SER A 51 0.56 10.49 -5.21
CA SER A 51 2.00 10.78 -5.40
C SER A 51 2.29 12.00 -6.30
N ARG A 52 1.30 12.51 -7.04
CA ARG A 52 1.41 13.75 -7.84
C ARG A 52 1.45 15.04 -7.00
N ASN A 53 0.92 15.07 -5.77
CA ASN A 53 0.77 16.31 -4.99
C ASN A 53 1.22 16.20 -3.51
N SER A 54 1.60 15.02 -3.02
CA SER A 54 1.81 14.78 -1.58
C SER A 54 3.23 14.36 -1.19
N SER A 55 4.21 14.42 -2.10
CA SER A 55 5.57 13.86 -1.92
C SER A 55 5.62 12.39 -1.49
N LYS A 56 4.48 11.69 -1.47
CA LYS A 56 4.38 10.25 -1.22
C LYS A 56 4.91 9.49 -2.43
N PRO A 57 5.60 8.36 -2.23
CA PRO A 57 6.09 7.56 -3.34
C PRO A 57 4.91 6.99 -4.16
N PRO A 58 5.07 6.82 -5.48
CA PRO A 58 4.02 6.29 -6.37
C PRO A 58 3.58 4.85 -6.05
N SER A 59 4.33 4.15 -5.19
CA SER A 59 3.97 2.85 -4.63
C SER A 59 2.90 2.92 -3.53
N GLN A 60 2.58 4.10 -2.99
CA GLN A 60 1.50 4.25 -2.01
C GLN A 60 0.14 4.54 -2.65
N ASP A 61 0.10 4.88 -3.94
CA ASP A 61 -1.17 5.07 -4.65
C ASP A 61 -1.96 3.74 -4.71
N SER A 62 -3.29 3.84 -4.57
CA SER A 62 -4.21 2.71 -4.72
C SER A 62 -4.22 2.15 -6.15
N PRO A 63 -4.69 0.90 -6.38
CA PRO A 63 -4.77 0.33 -7.73
C PRO A 63 -5.55 1.20 -8.73
N GLU A 64 -6.66 1.79 -8.29
CA GLU A 64 -7.50 2.68 -9.09
C GLU A 64 -6.78 3.98 -9.46
N GLN A 65 -6.04 4.57 -8.51
CA GLN A 65 -5.24 5.77 -8.75
C GLN A 65 -4.09 5.50 -9.74
N ARG A 66 -3.45 4.33 -9.63
CA ARG A 66 -2.40 3.91 -10.59
C ARG A 66 -2.97 3.68 -11.98
N ALA A 67 -4.16 3.09 -12.09
CA ALA A 67 -4.83 2.85 -13.36
C ALA A 67 -5.18 4.16 -14.10
N LYS A 68 -5.53 5.22 -13.35
CA LYS A 68 -5.80 6.56 -13.88
C LYS A 68 -4.53 7.36 -14.24
N ARG A 69 -3.33 6.85 -13.98
CA ARG A 69 -2.09 7.59 -14.27
C ARG A 69 -1.86 7.69 -15.79
N GLU A 70 -1.64 8.91 -16.25
CA GLU A 70 -1.27 9.19 -17.64
C GLU A 70 0.01 8.45 -18.02
N LYS A 71 -0.08 7.57 -19.02
CA LYS A 71 1.07 6.88 -19.56
C LYS A 71 1.81 7.84 -20.49
N LYS A 72 3.13 7.93 -20.33
CA LYS A 72 3.96 8.65 -21.30
C LYS A 72 3.82 7.96 -22.67
N PRO A 73 3.68 8.72 -23.76
CA PRO A 73 3.64 8.14 -25.09
C PRO A 73 4.93 7.34 -25.35
N LYS A 74 4.80 6.25 -26.10
CA LYS A 74 5.94 5.42 -26.47
C LYS A 74 6.91 6.26 -27.31
N SER A 75 8.18 6.26 -26.92
CA SER A 75 9.24 6.90 -27.71
C SER A 75 9.32 6.25 -29.09
N THR A 76 9.41 7.07 -30.13
CA THR A 76 9.68 6.61 -31.51
C THR A 76 11.15 6.25 -31.71
N ARG A 77 12.03 6.63 -30.78
CA ARG A 77 13.46 6.32 -30.85
C ARG A 77 13.68 4.83 -30.53
N LYS A 78 14.49 4.17 -31.36
CA LYS A 78 14.96 2.81 -31.09
C LYS A 78 15.77 2.80 -29.78
N GLN A 79 15.68 1.69 -29.05
CA GLN A 79 16.54 1.47 -27.88
C GLN A 79 17.99 1.31 -28.34
N GLY A 80 18.93 1.87 -27.57
CA GLY A 80 20.36 1.83 -27.88
C GLY A 80 20.96 3.21 -28.16
N ALA A 81 22.25 3.21 -28.52
CA ALA A 81 22.97 4.42 -28.88
C ALA A 81 22.43 5.05 -30.16
N GLN A 82 22.65 6.36 -30.34
CA GLN A 82 22.26 7.03 -31.58
C GLN A 82 23.09 6.49 -32.78
N PRO A 83 22.58 6.57 -34.02
CA PRO A 83 23.35 6.24 -35.21
C PRO A 83 24.69 7.00 -35.23
N GLY A 84 25.79 6.29 -35.49
CA GLY A 84 27.15 6.85 -35.51
C GLY A 84 27.95 6.68 -34.22
N HIS A 85 27.35 6.23 -33.12
CA HIS A 85 28.09 5.88 -31.91
C HIS A 85 28.75 4.50 -32.06
N GLN A 86 30.06 4.46 -31.86
CA GLN A 86 30.80 3.21 -31.79
C GLN A 86 30.36 2.42 -30.54
N GLY A 87 30.04 1.15 -30.72
CA GLY A 87 29.74 0.26 -29.61
C GLY A 87 31.00 -0.01 -28.79
N HIS A 88 30.92 0.17 -27.47
CA HIS A 88 31.94 -0.32 -26.56
C HIS A 88 31.41 -1.55 -25.84
N GLN A 89 32.12 -2.66 -26.01
CA GLN A 89 31.86 -3.88 -25.28
C GLN A 89 33.15 -4.34 -24.62
N ARG A 90 33.04 -4.86 -23.41
CA ARG A 90 34.14 -5.61 -22.79
C ARG A 90 34.11 -7.00 -23.40
N ILE A 91 35.21 -7.39 -24.03
CA ILE A 91 35.37 -8.76 -24.53
C ILE A 91 35.50 -9.66 -23.30
N ARG A 92 34.74 -10.75 -23.28
CA ARG A 92 34.86 -11.76 -22.25
C ARG A 92 36.24 -12.41 -22.38
N VAL A 93 37.03 -12.34 -21.32
CA VAL A 93 38.34 -13.00 -21.26
C VAL A 93 38.13 -14.50 -21.07
N GLU A 94 39.00 -15.31 -21.66
CA GLU A 94 39.00 -16.76 -21.45
C GLU A 94 39.23 -17.10 -19.98
N LEU A 95 38.60 -18.17 -19.51
CA LEU A 95 38.69 -18.59 -18.11
C LEU A 95 40.14 -18.84 -17.67
N SER A 96 41.00 -19.32 -18.58
CA SER A 96 42.42 -19.56 -18.34
C SER A 96 43.23 -18.31 -18.02
N ALA A 97 42.76 -17.12 -18.40
CA ALA A 97 43.42 -15.85 -18.18
C ALA A 97 42.76 -15.02 -17.05
N THR A 98 41.95 -15.67 -16.21
CA THR A 98 41.30 -15.06 -15.04
C THR A 98 42.11 -15.37 -13.78
N ASP A 99 42.32 -14.37 -12.92
CA ASP A 99 43.13 -14.52 -11.69
C ASP A 99 42.53 -15.49 -10.67
N GLU A 100 41.19 -15.55 -10.56
CA GLU A 100 40.48 -16.41 -9.62
C GLU A 100 39.13 -16.87 -10.19
N GLN A 101 38.76 -18.13 -9.95
CA GLN A 101 37.46 -18.68 -10.31
C GLN A 101 36.77 -19.22 -9.05
N VAL A 102 35.69 -18.56 -8.63
CA VAL A 102 34.90 -18.99 -7.47
C VAL A 102 33.56 -19.52 -7.94
N HIS A 103 33.28 -20.79 -7.66
CA HIS A 103 31.99 -21.40 -7.93
C HIS A 103 31.11 -21.31 -6.68
N TYR A 104 29.98 -20.61 -6.82
CA TYR A 104 28.94 -20.57 -5.79
C TYR A 104 27.86 -21.58 -6.13
N TYR A 105 27.78 -22.64 -5.34
CA TYR A 105 26.68 -23.59 -5.37
C TYR A 105 25.75 -23.29 -4.20
N PRO A 106 24.42 -23.43 -4.39
CA PRO A 106 23.50 -23.37 -3.25
C PRO A 106 23.82 -24.52 -2.29
N ASP A 107 23.89 -24.23 -0.99
CA ASP A 107 24.19 -25.22 0.06
C ASP A 107 23.12 -26.32 0.15
N THR A 108 21.92 -26.00 -0.31
CA THR A 108 20.76 -26.90 -0.28
C THR A 108 20.51 -27.49 -1.66
N GLN A 109 20.46 -28.80 -1.75
CA GLN A 109 19.83 -29.49 -2.89
C GLN A 109 18.36 -29.05 -2.97
N CYS A 110 17.89 -28.74 -4.18
CA CYS A 110 16.48 -28.43 -4.43
C CYS A 110 15.62 -29.56 -3.85
N THR A 111 14.49 -29.21 -3.24
CA THR A 111 13.43 -30.19 -2.89
C THR A 111 12.54 -30.54 -4.08
N CYS A 112 12.92 -30.07 -5.27
CA CYS A 112 12.57 -30.66 -6.54
C CYS A 112 13.65 -31.68 -6.91
#